data_AF-A0A5N1L5N6-F1
#
_entry.id   AF-A0A5N1L5N6-F1
#
_cell.length_a   1.000
_cell.length_b   1.000
_cell.length_c   1.000
_cell.angle_alpha   90.00
_cell.angle_beta   90.00
_cell.angle_gamma   90.00
#
_symmetry.space_group_name_H-M   'P 1'
#
loop_
_entity.id
_entity.type
_entity.pdbx_description
1 polymer ?
#
loop_
_entity_poly.entity_id
_entity_poly.type
_entity_poly.pdbx_seq_one_letter_code
_entity_poly.pdbx_strand_id
1 'polypeptide(L)' 'MVDPPALDRWDATAAASVAVLLILAYVIVPNPTVQYGTWLVVFCIWMAWFVFFGAKWLYGP' A
#
# COMPACT_ATOMS: atom_id res chain seq x y z
N MET A 1 16.19 -4.99 -21.22
CA MET A 1 15.10 -4.45 -20.38
C MET A 1 15.59 -4.56 -18.95
N VAL A 2 15.37 -3.53 -18.11
CA VAL A 2 15.74 -3.60 -16.69
C VAL A 2 14.78 -4.57 -16.01
N ASP A 3 15.31 -5.62 -15.38
CA ASP A 3 14.49 -6.61 -14.70
C ASP A 3 13.76 -5.98 -13.51
N PRO A 4 12.47 -6.33 -13.28
CA PRO A 4 11.76 -5.85 -12.12
C PRO A 4 12.45 -6.37 -10.84
N PRO A 5 12.64 -5.53 -9.82
CA PRO A 5 13.29 -5.92 -8.60
C PRO A 5 12.46 -6.99 -7.88
N ALA A 6 13.16 -7.86 -7.15
CA ALA A 6 12.53 -8.88 -6.34
C ALA A 6 11.54 -8.25 -5.35
N LEU A 7 10.38 -8.91 -5.20
CA LEU A 7 9.41 -8.61 -4.16
C LEU A 7 10.07 -8.81 -2.79
N ASP A 8 9.99 -7.80 -1.95
CA ASP A 8 10.59 -7.77 -0.62
C ASP A 8 9.49 -7.70 0.47
N ARG A 9 9.90 -7.86 1.73
CA ARG A 9 9.05 -7.76 2.91
C ARG A 9 8.25 -6.46 2.95
N TRP A 10 8.79 -5.37 2.42
CA TRP A 10 8.12 -4.07 2.35
C TRP A 10 6.87 -4.08 1.46
N ASP A 11 6.94 -4.80 0.35
CA ASP A 11 5.80 -4.96 -0.57
C ASP A 11 4.67 -5.75 0.13
N ALA A 12 5.04 -6.81 0.85
CA ALA A 12 4.11 -7.58 1.65
C ALA A 12 3.49 -6.76 2.79
N THR A 13 4.27 -5.90 3.47
CA THR A 13 3.74 -5.03 4.53
C THR A 13 2.78 -3.97 4.01
N ALA A 14 3.03 -3.42 2.81
CA ALA A 14 2.12 -2.46 2.18
C ALA A 14 0.77 -3.13 1.85
N ALA A 15 0.81 -4.29 1.22
CA ALA A 15 -0.40 -5.07 0.90
C ALA A 15 -1.17 -5.48 2.17
N ALA A 16 -0.46 -5.97 3.20
CA ALA A 16 -1.08 -6.35 4.48
C ALA A 16 -1.73 -5.15 5.17
N SER A 17 -1.10 -3.97 5.14
CA SER A 17 -1.66 -2.75 5.73
C SER A 17 -2.97 -2.35 5.05
N VAL A 18 -3.03 -2.40 3.73
CA VAL A 18 -4.27 -2.13 2.96
C VAL A 18 -5.36 -3.13 3.34
N ALA A 19 -5.06 -4.42 3.40
CA ALA A 19 -6.04 -5.45 3.76
C ALA A 19 -6.62 -5.23 5.18
N VAL A 20 -5.76 -4.94 6.16
CA VAL A 20 -6.18 -4.67 7.54
C VAL A 20 -7.09 -3.43 7.61
N LEU A 21 -6.73 -2.35 6.90
CA LEU A 21 -7.52 -1.12 6.87
C LEU A 21 -8.90 -1.34 6.23
N LEU A 22 -8.98 -2.12 5.16
CA LEU A 22 -10.24 -2.46 4.52
C LEU A 22 -11.13 -3.32 5.44
N ILE A 23 -10.56 -4.29 6.15
CA ILE A 23 -11.30 -5.07 7.15
C ILE A 23 -11.86 -4.15 8.25
N LEU A 24 -11.04 -3.23 8.76
CA LEU A 24 -11.48 -2.25 9.76
C LEU A 24 -12.65 -1.39 9.25
N ALA A 25 -12.57 -0.90 8.01
CA ALA A 25 -13.56 0.02 7.46
C ALA A 25 -14.86 -0.63 6.97
N TYR A 26 -14.83 -1.89 6.56
CA TYR A 26 -16.00 -2.58 5.99
C TYR A 26 -16.61 -3.64 6.91
N VAL A 27 -15.83 -4.23 7.82
CA VAL A 27 -16.29 -5.30 8.71
C VAL A 27 -16.47 -4.81 10.13
N ILE A 28 -15.48 -4.09 10.67
CA ILE A 28 -15.47 -3.70 12.10
C ILE A 28 -16.26 -2.39 12.32
N VAL A 29 -16.04 -1.37 11.47
CA VAL A 29 -16.71 -0.07 11.57
C VAL A 29 -17.28 0.33 10.19
N PRO A 30 -18.40 -0.26 9.77
CA PRO A 30 -19.01 -0.04 8.45
C PRO A 30 -19.71 1.33 8.34
N ASN A 31 -18.96 2.41 8.56
CA ASN A 31 -19.42 3.79 8.46
C ASN A 31 -18.88 4.43 7.17
N PRO A 32 -19.72 5.11 6.35
CA PRO A 32 -19.28 5.74 5.10
C PRO A 32 -18.10 6.71 5.29
N THR A 33 -18.10 7.54 6.32
CA THR A 33 -17.02 8.48 6.62
C THR A 33 -15.70 7.75 6.90
N VAL A 34 -15.76 6.63 7.61
CA VAL A 34 -14.57 5.78 7.88
C VAL A 34 -14.07 5.13 6.59
N GLN A 35 -14.96 4.66 5.71
CA GLN A 35 -14.57 4.08 4.43
C GLN A 35 -13.85 5.10 3.53
N TYR A 36 -14.41 6.31 3.39
CA TYR A 36 -13.76 7.37 2.61
C TYR A 36 -12.41 7.78 3.20
N GLY A 37 -12.33 7.94 4.53
CA GLY A 37 -11.06 8.23 5.22
C GLY A 37 -10.03 7.12 5.02
N THR A 38 -10.44 5.86 5.13
CA THR A 38 -9.59 4.70 4.89
C THR A 38 -9.04 4.66 3.48
N TRP A 39 -9.85 4.96 2.46
CA TRP A 39 -9.37 5.01 1.08
C TRP A 39 -8.30 6.09 0.86
N LEU A 40 -8.40 7.24 1.54
CA LEU A 40 -7.34 8.25 1.53
C LEU A 40 -6.03 7.70 2.12
N VAL A 41 -6.11 6.98 3.24
CA VAL A 41 -4.95 6.35 3.89
C VAL A 41 -4.33 5.27 2.99
N VAL A 42 -5.17 4.42 2.38
CA VAL A 42 -4.74 3.41 1.41
C VAL A 42 -4.02 4.05 0.23
N PHE A 43 -4.55 5.17 -0.28
CA PHE A 43 -3.90 5.93 -1.35
C PHE A 43 -2.50 6.44 -0.94
N CYS A 44 -2.35 6.97 0.27
CA CYS A 44 -1.04 7.40 0.78
C CYS A 44 -0.04 6.23 0.90
N ILE A 45 -0.49 5.07 1.42
CA ILE A 45 0.34 3.86 1.50
C ILE A 45 0.78 3.41 0.11
N TRP A 46 -0.16 3.40 -0.84
CA TRP A 46 0.12 3.04 -2.22
C TRP A 46 1.13 3.98 -2.88
N MET A 47 0.98 5.29 -2.69
CA MET A 47 1.94 6.28 -3.21
C MET A 47 3.34 6.09 -2.61
N ALA A 48 3.44 5.87 -1.30
CA ALA A 48 4.71 5.62 -0.64
C ALA A 48 5.39 4.35 -1.16
N TRP A 49 4.63 3.26 -1.29
CA TRP A 49 5.11 2.01 -1.89
C TRP A 49 5.55 2.20 -3.34
N PHE A 50 4.74 2.87 -4.16
CA PHE A 50 5.02 3.10 -5.58
C PHE A 50 6.31 3.89 -5.78
N VAL A 51 6.51 4.96 -5.00
CA VAL A 51 7.73 5.76 -5.05
C VAL A 51 8.94 4.96 -4.57
N PHE A 52 8.80 4.17 -3.50
CA PHE A 52 9.88 3.32 -3.00
C PHE A 52 10.28 2.25 -4.02
N PHE A 53 9.30 1.56 -4.60
CA PHE A 53 9.53 0.55 -5.63
C PHE A 53 10.16 1.17 -6.88
N GLY A 54 9.65 2.33 -7.31
CA GLY A 54 10.21 3.08 -8.43
C GLY A 54 11.65 3.53 -8.18
N ALA A 55 11.95 4.02 -6.97
CA ALA A 55 13.32 4.38 -6.58
C ALA A 55 14.24 3.16 -6.57
N LYS A 56 13.77 2.00 -6.09
CA LYS A 56 14.53 0.74 -6.14
C LYS A 56 14.77 0.27 -7.58
N TRP A 57 13.81 0.51 -8.49
CA TRP A 57 13.93 0.18 -9.91
C TRP A 57 14.91 1.10 -10.66
N LEU A 58 14.94 2.40 -10.31
CA LEU A 58 15.77 3.40 -11.01
C LEU A 58 17.18 3.57 -10.43
N TYR A 59 17.32 3.37 -9.11
CA TYR A 59 18.53 3.70 -8.34
C TYR A 59 19.02 2.57 -7.44
N GLY A 60 18.36 1.40 -7.44
CA GLY A 60 18.88 0.22 -6.78
C GLY A 60 20.25 -0.18 -7.36
N PRO A 61 21.15 -0.77 -6.56
CA PRO A 61 22.43 -1.26 -7.06
C PRO A 61 22.29 -2.26 -8.21
#